data_AF-A0A920E4D4-F1
#
_entry.id   AF-A0A920E4D4-F1
#
_cell.length_a   1.000
_cell.length_b   1.000
_cell.length_c   1.000
_cell.angle_alpha   90.00
_cell.angle_beta   90.00
_cell.angle_gamma   90.00
#
_symmetry.space_group_name_H-M   'P 1'
#
loop_
_entity.id
_entity.type
_entity.pdbx_description
1 polymer ?
#
loop_
_entity_poly.entity_id
_entity_poly.type
_entity_poly.pdbx_seq_one_letter_code
_entity_poly.pdbx_strand_id
1 'polypeptide(L)'
;MSDFLKAIRKYFISGLIIFIPFIITIYLLIEITKWLNTFVNFTPARFLVMPDFINPYVSQFLIFLIAAISFIGFIAILGILTKNLLGKFLLNLGEKIITKIPLASTIFTTMKQVSKIIFSDGPKSQKAVLIEYPRKGTFTVGFATQNLNNKDLDKIPVFIPTSPNPTSGF
;
A
#
# COMPACT_ATOMS: atom_id res chain seq x y z
N MET A 1 -49.71 -6.99 -7.18
CA MET A 1 -48.65 -7.35 -8.15
C MET A 1 -47.31 -6.65 -7.86
N SER A 2 -47.31 -5.37 -7.47
CA SER A 2 -46.10 -4.57 -7.21
C SER A 2 -45.24 -5.05 -6.03
N ASP A 3 -45.85 -5.52 -4.94
CA ASP A 3 -45.09 -5.82 -3.72
C ASP A 3 -44.34 -7.16 -3.78
N PHE A 4 -44.86 -8.13 -4.54
CA PHE A 4 -44.16 -9.37 -4.85
C PHE A 4 -42.89 -9.11 -5.69
N LEU A 5 -43.02 -8.27 -6.73
CA LEU A 5 -41.88 -7.86 -7.56
C LEU A 5 -40.84 -7.06 -6.75
N LYS A 6 -41.28 -6.19 -5.83
CA LYS A 6 -40.37 -5.48 -4.91
C LYS A 6 -39.63 -6.45 -3.98
N ALA A 7 -40.32 -7.47 -3.46
CA ALA A 7 -39.71 -8.49 -2.61
C ALA A 7 -38.65 -9.29 -3.37
N ILE A 8 -38.97 -9.79 -4.57
CA ILE A 8 -38.00 -10.51 -5.44
C ILE A 8 -36.79 -9.63 -5.74
N ARG A 9 -37.01 -8.38 -6.14
CA ARG A 9 -35.91 -7.44 -6.43
C ARG A 9 -35.03 -7.22 -5.20
N LYS A 10 -35.62 -7.05 -4.02
CA LYS A 10 -34.88 -6.87 -2.76
C LYS A 10 -34.01 -8.09 -2.46
N TYR A 11 -34.56 -9.29 -2.53
CA TYR A 11 -33.80 -10.53 -2.27
C TYR A 11 -32.72 -10.79 -3.33
N PHE A 12 -33.01 -10.52 -4.60
CA PHE A 12 -32.01 -10.63 -5.67
C PHE A 12 -30.84 -9.65 -5.48
N ILE A 13 -31.12 -8.38 -5.18
CA ILE A 13 -30.08 -7.38 -4.92
C ILE A 13 -29.25 -7.76 -3.68
N SER A 14 -29.91 -8.19 -2.59
CA SER A 14 -29.21 -8.65 -1.39
C SER A 14 -28.33 -9.88 -1.68
N GLY A 15 -28.82 -10.85 -2.45
CA GLY A 15 -28.04 -12.01 -2.87
C GLY A 15 -26.84 -11.61 -3.75
N LEU A 16 -27.04 -10.69 -4.70
CA LEU A 16 -25.98 -10.17 -5.55
C LEU A 16 -24.89 -9.46 -4.73
N ILE A 17 -25.28 -8.61 -3.77
CA ILE A 17 -24.34 -7.91 -2.88
C ILE A 17 -23.47 -8.90 -2.10
N ILE A 18 -24.04 -10.00 -1.63
CA ILE A 18 -23.31 -11.05 -0.92
C ILE A 18 -22.36 -11.80 -1.87
N PHE A 19 -22.75 -11.98 -3.13
CA PHE A 19 -21.97 -12.75 -4.11
C PHE A 19 -20.85 -11.94 -4.79
N ILE A 20 -21.00 -10.61 -4.89
CA ILE A 20 -20.03 -9.70 -5.49
C ILE A 20 -18.60 -9.90 -4.92
N PRO A 21 -18.38 -9.96 -3.59
CA PRO A 21 -17.05 -10.20 -3.03
C PRO A 21 -16.39 -11.50 -3.52
N PHE A 22 -17.17 -12.58 -3.69
CA PHE A 22 -16.66 -13.85 -4.20
C PHE A 22 -16.26 -13.75 -5.67
N ILE A 23 -17.10 -13.13 -6.50
CA ILE A 23 -16.78 -12.88 -7.91
C ILE A 23 -15.51 -12.05 -8.03
N ILE A 24 -15.40 -10.96 -7.25
CA ILE A 24 -14.20 -10.11 -7.23
C ILE A 24 -12.97 -10.90 -6.81
N THR A 25 -13.09 -11.74 -5.78
CA THR A 25 -11.97 -12.55 -5.29
C THR A 25 -11.49 -13.52 -6.36
N ILE A 26 -12.40 -14.27 -6.99
CA ILE A 26 -12.07 -15.22 -8.06
C ILE A 26 -11.48 -14.48 -9.28
N TYR A 27 -12.07 -13.36 -9.66
CA TYR A 27 -11.59 -12.52 -10.77
C TYR A 27 -10.15 -12.03 -10.50
N LEU A 28 -9.89 -11.50 -9.31
CA LEU A 28 -8.55 -11.03 -8.92
C LEU A 28 -7.53 -12.18 -8.91
N LEU A 29 -7.90 -13.36 -8.40
CA LEU A 29 -7.01 -14.53 -8.42
C LEU A 29 -6.62 -14.90 -9.86
N ILE A 30 -7.60 -14.99 -10.76
CA ILE A 30 -7.36 -15.30 -12.17
C ILE A 30 -6.46 -14.25 -12.81
N GLU A 31 -6.70 -12.97 -12.56
CA GLU A 31 -5.95 -11.89 -13.18
C GLU A 31 -4.51 -11.81 -12.66
N ILE A 32 -4.31 -12.03 -11.36
CA ILE A 32 -2.98 -12.15 -10.75
C ILE A 32 -2.24 -13.34 -11.35
N THR A 33 -2.88 -14.50 -11.49
CA THR A 33 -2.25 -15.69 -12.10
C THR A 33 -1.84 -15.43 -13.55
N LYS A 34 -2.68 -14.77 -14.36
CA LYS A 34 -2.33 -14.42 -15.75
C LYS A 34 -1.15 -13.45 -15.81
N TRP A 35 -1.16 -12.45 -14.95
CA TRP A 35 -0.08 -11.45 -14.90
C TRP A 35 1.24 -12.10 -14.47
N LEU A 36 1.20 -12.97 -13.45
CA LEU A 36 2.37 -13.75 -13.02
C LEU A 36 2.87 -14.71 -14.11
N ASN A 37 1.98 -15.40 -14.82
CA ASN A 37 2.38 -16.26 -15.95
C ASN A 37 3.00 -15.45 -17.10
N THR A 38 2.56 -14.22 -17.32
CA THR A 38 3.21 -13.32 -18.29
C THR A 38 4.59 -12.90 -17.79
N PHE A 39 4.75 -12.72 -16.47
CA PHE A 39 6.05 -12.45 -15.86
C PHE A 39 7.01 -13.64 -16.02
N VAL A 40 6.52 -14.89 -15.99
CA VAL A 40 7.35 -16.10 -16.28
C VAL A 40 8.10 -15.96 -17.60
N ASN A 41 7.48 -15.38 -18.63
CA ASN A 41 8.12 -15.19 -19.94
C ASN A 41 9.34 -14.25 -19.90
N PHE A 42 9.41 -13.39 -18.89
CA PHE A 42 10.55 -12.51 -18.61
C PHE A 42 11.58 -13.13 -17.65
N THR A 43 11.30 -14.33 -17.12
CA THR A 43 12.19 -15.06 -16.20
C THR A 43 12.81 -16.30 -16.88
N PRO A 44 13.92 -16.84 -16.36
CA PRO A 44 14.50 -18.09 -16.87
C PRO A 44 13.56 -19.30 -16.77
N ALA A 45 12.49 -19.21 -15.96
CA ALA A 45 11.51 -20.28 -15.79
C ALA A 45 10.76 -20.65 -17.07
N ARG A 46 10.74 -19.78 -18.09
CA ARG A 46 10.22 -20.10 -19.44
C ARG A 46 10.92 -21.28 -20.12
N PHE A 47 12.17 -21.56 -19.72
CA PHE A 47 12.98 -22.63 -20.28
C PHE A 47 12.82 -23.95 -19.51
N LEU A 48 12.02 -23.98 -18.45
CA LEU A 48 11.74 -25.20 -17.70
C LEU A 48 10.73 -26.04 -18.48
N VAL A 49 11.24 -26.97 -19.28
CA VAL A 49 10.43 -28.02 -19.91
C VAL A 49 10.16 -29.07 -18.84
N MET A 50 8.91 -29.15 -18.38
CA MET A 50 8.52 -30.18 -17.42
C MET A 50 8.32 -31.51 -18.17
N PRO A 51 8.82 -32.63 -17.62
CA PRO A 51 8.64 -33.92 -18.27
C PRO A 51 7.17 -34.35 -18.36
N ASP A 52 6.79 -34.97 -19.47
CA ASP A 52 5.40 -35.34 -19.81
C ASP A 52 4.76 -36.36 -18.85
N PHE A 53 5.54 -36.99 -17.97
CA PHE A 53 5.06 -37.95 -16.98
C PHE A 53 4.49 -37.31 -15.70
N ILE A 54 4.56 -35.98 -15.57
CA ILE A 54 3.98 -35.25 -14.43
C ILE A 54 2.55 -34.84 -14.75
N ASN A 55 1.63 -35.03 -13.81
CA ASN A 55 0.25 -34.60 -13.94
C ASN A 55 0.18 -33.11 -14.36
N PRO A 56 -0.60 -32.76 -15.42
CA PRO A 56 -0.70 -31.38 -15.92
C PRO A 56 -1.08 -30.34 -14.87
N TYR A 57 -1.88 -30.70 -13.86
CA TYR A 57 -2.25 -29.80 -12.77
C TYR A 57 -1.08 -29.55 -11.81
N VAL A 58 -0.25 -30.57 -11.57
CA VAL A 58 0.93 -30.47 -10.70
C VAL A 58 2.04 -29.68 -11.40
N SER A 59 2.24 -29.89 -12.69
CA SER A 59 3.20 -29.12 -13.47
C SER A 59 2.82 -27.63 -13.54
N GLN A 60 1.53 -27.33 -13.78
CA GLN A 60 1.05 -25.94 -13.78
C GLN A 60 1.22 -25.26 -12.41
N PHE A 61 0.96 -25.97 -11.31
CA PHE A 61 1.18 -25.45 -9.96
C PHE A 61 2.66 -25.15 -9.67
N LEU A 62 3.57 -26.04 -10.10
CA LEU A 62 5.02 -25.85 -9.95
C LEU A 62 5.52 -24.65 -10.75
N ILE A 63 5.06 -24.47 -11.99
CA ILE A 63 5.41 -23.30 -12.82
C ILE A 63 4.95 -22.01 -12.11
N PHE A 64 3.72 -21.99 -11.60
CA PHE A 64 3.20 -20.86 -10.84
C PHE A 64 4.05 -20.54 -9.60
N LEU A 65 4.45 -21.57 -8.83
CA LEU A 65 5.27 -21.38 -7.64
C LEU A 65 6.64 -20.78 -7.99
N ILE A 66 7.29 -21.28 -9.04
CA ILE A 66 8.57 -20.78 -9.53
C ILE A 66 8.42 -19.32 -10.02
N ALA A 67 7.32 -19.02 -10.71
CA ALA A 67 6.97 -17.66 -11.13
C ALA A 67 6.88 -16.71 -9.94
N ALA A 68 6.12 -17.10 -8.91
CA ALA A 68 5.90 -16.29 -7.72
C ALA A 68 7.20 -16.04 -6.96
N ILE A 69 8.02 -17.07 -6.76
CA ILE A 69 9.33 -16.95 -6.10
C ILE A 69 10.26 -16.04 -6.91
N SER A 70 10.31 -16.23 -8.23
CA SER A 70 11.14 -15.38 -9.11
C SER A 70 10.69 -13.92 -9.09
N PHE A 71 9.39 -13.67 -9.08
CA PHE A 71 8.81 -12.33 -8.98
C PHE A 71 9.15 -11.65 -7.64
N ILE A 72 9.05 -12.38 -6.52
CA ILE A 72 9.47 -11.88 -5.20
C ILE A 72 10.97 -11.54 -5.21
N GLY A 73 11.80 -12.45 -5.75
CA GLY A 73 13.24 -12.22 -5.89
C GLY A 73 13.56 -10.99 -6.73
N PHE A 74 12.85 -10.79 -7.85
CA PHE A 74 12.99 -9.61 -8.70
C PHE A 74 12.66 -8.32 -7.94
N ILE A 75 11.55 -8.27 -7.20
CA ILE A 75 11.19 -7.11 -6.36
C ILE A 75 12.28 -6.85 -5.31
N ALA A 76 12.79 -7.89 -4.66
CA ALA A 76 13.84 -7.74 -3.65
C ALA A 76 15.13 -7.16 -4.25
N ILE A 77 15.54 -7.63 -5.43
CA ILE A 77 16.70 -7.10 -6.17
C ILE A 77 16.49 -5.63 -6.52
N LEU A 78 15.30 -5.25 -7.02
CA LEU A 78 14.95 -3.85 -7.25
C LEU A 78 15.08 -3.01 -5.97
N GLY A 79 14.59 -3.51 -4.85
CA GLY A 79 14.70 -2.87 -3.54
C GLY A 79 16.14 -2.71 -3.03
N ILE A 80 17.04 -3.63 -3.38
CA ILE A 80 18.47 -3.49 -3.06
C ILE A 80 19.12 -2.46 -3.98
N LEU A 81 18.81 -2.50 -5.28
CA LEU A 81 19.29 -1.54 -6.27
C LEU A 81 18.94 -0.10 -5.85
N THR A 82 17.74 0.14 -5.31
CA THR A 82 17.32 1.48 -4.87
C THR A 82 18.20 2.08 -3.76
N LYS A 83 18.98 1.26 -3.03
CA LYS A 83 19.90 1.74 -1.98
C LYS A 83 21.18 2.31 -2.56
N ASN A 84 21.59 1.85 -3.74
CA ASN A 84 22.82 2.27 -4.40
C ASN A 84 22.62 3.54 -5.25
N LEU A 85 23.69 4.30 -5.47
CA LEU A 85 23.65 5.54 -6.26
C LEU A 85 23.10 5.32 -7.68
N LEU A 86 23.52 4.23 -8.33
CA LEU A 86 23.05 3.86 -9.66
C LEU A 86 21.54 3.56 -9.69
N GLY A 87 21.01 2.85 -8.70
CA GLY A 87 19.58 2.55 -8.67
C GLY A 87 18.74 3.79 -8.39
N LYS A 88 19.18 4.69 -7.49
CA LYS A 88 18.53 6.00 -7.31
C LYS A 88 18.49 6.81 -8.60
N PHE A 89 19.59 6.81 -9.35
CA PHE A 89 19.67 7.50 -10.64
C PHE A 89 18.69 6.90 -11.66
N LEU A 90 18.67 5.57 -11.82
CA LEU A 90 17.77 4.88 -12.76
C LEU A 90 16.30 5.08 -12.40
N LEU A 91 15.93 5.03 -11.11
CA LEU A 91 14.57 5.30 -10.66
C LEU A 91 14.15 6.74 -10.98
N ASN A 92 15.00 7.72 -10.67
CA ASN A 92 14.71 9.12 -10.98
C ASN A 92 14.56 9.37 -12.49
N LEU A 93 15.33 8.67 -13.33
CA LEU A 93 15.14 8.72 -14.78
C LEU A 93 13.80 8.13 -15.21
N GLY A 94 13.43 6.96 -14.68
CA GLY A 94 12.15 6.32 -14.97
C GLY A 94 10.97 7.19 -14.56
N GLU A 95 11.03 7.80 -13.37
CA GLU A 95 10.02 8.75 -12.91
C GLU A 95 9.91 9.96 -13.83
N LYS A 96 11.04 10.55 -14.24
CA LYS A 96 11.04 11.66 -15.20
C LYS A 96 10.40 11.29 -16.53
N ILE A 97 10.59 10.08 -17.02
CA ILE A 97 9.96 9.62 -18.28
C ILE A 97 8.44 9.50 -18.08
N ILE A 98 8.00 8.84 -17.01
CA ILE A 98 6.56 8.64 -16.73
C ILE A 98 5.84 9.97 -16.51
N THR A 99 6.47 10.92 -15.82
CA THR A 99 5.88 12.26 -15.56
C THR A 99 5.65 13.09 -16.82
N LYS A 100 6.30 12.77 -17.94
CA LYS A 100 6.08 13.43 -19.24
C LYS A 100 4.86 12.91 -20.00
N ILE A 101 4.34 11.73 -19.63
CA ILE A 101 3.17 11.14 -20.27
C ILE A 101 1.93 11.69 -19.55
N PRO A 102 1.08 12.50 -20.21
CA PRO A 102 -0.16 12.98 -19.61
C PRO A 102 -1.05 11.81 -19.20
N LEU A 103 -1.80 11.96 -18.11
CA LEU A 103 -2.58 10.93 -17.41
C LEU A 103 -1.74 9.88 -16.64
N ALA A 104 -0.69 9.32 -17.25
CA ALA A 104 0.18 8.35 -16.56
C ALA A 104 0.94 8.98 -15.38
N SER A 105 1.32 10.26 -15.51
CA SER A 105 1.92 11.03 -14.43
C SER A 105 1.02 11.11 -13.19
N THR A 106 -0.28 11.37 -13.38
CA THR A 106 -1.27 11.46 -12.30
C THR A 106 -1.45 10.12 -11.59
N ILE A 107 -1.58 9.03 -12.35
CA ILE A 107 -1.74 7.68 -11.79
C ILE A 107 -0.49 7.30 -10.99
N PHE A 108 0.70 7.49 -11.56
CA PHE A 108 1.96 7.13 -10.92
C PHE A 108 2.20 7.93 -9.64
N THR A 109 2.00 9.24 -9.67
CA THR A 109 2.20 10.11 -8.50
C THR A 109 1.20 9.82 -7.39
N THR A 110 -0.07 9.59 -7.73
CA THR A 110 -1.10 9.20 -6.76
C THR A 110 -0.75 7.86 -6.10
N MET A 111 -0.37 6.86 -6.89
CA MET A 111 0.00 5.55 -6.35
C MET A 111 1.26 5.61 -5.48
N LYS A 112 2.24 6.42 -5.88
CA LYS A 112 3.44 6.69 -5.08
C LYS A 112 3.09 7.36 -3.74
N GLN A 113 2.14 8.28 -3.72
CA GLN A 113 1.68 8.93 -2.50
C GLN A 113 0.95 7.95 -1.57
N VAL A 114 0.04 7.13 -2.10
CA VAL A 114 -0.67 6.11 -1.33
C VAL A 114 0.31 5.10 -0.73
N SER A 115 1.25 4.61 -1.54
CA SER A 115 2.34 3.74 -1.07
C SER A 115 3.15 4.40 0.04
N LYS A 116 3.55 5.67 -0.14
CA LYS A 116 4.27 6.43 0.89
C LYS A 116 3.48 6.52 2.19
N ILE A 117 2.15 6.67 2.16
CA ILE A 117 1.31 6.77 3.37
C ILE A 117 1.20 5.41 4.08
N ILE A 118 1.00 4.32 3.32
CA ILE A 118 0.84 2.97 3.87
C ILE A 118 2.14 2.46 4.47
N PHE A 119 3.27 2.74 3.81
CA PHE A 119 4.59 2.26 4.20
C PHE A 119 5.42 3.29 4.98
N SER A 120 4.98 4.56 5.08
CA SER A 120 5.53 5.45 6.08
C SER A 120 5.15 4.91 7.45
N ASP A 121 6.08 4.95 8.39
CA ASP A 121 5.72 4.94 9.80
C ASP A 121 4.56 5.92 9.95
N GLY A 122 3.37 5.42 10.33
CA GLY A 122 2.17 6.25 10.49
C GLY A 122 2.50 7.49 11.31
N PRO A 123 1.70 8.57 11.24
CA PRO A 123 2.02 9.85 11.87
C PRO A 123 2.57 9.55 13.27
N LYS A 124 3.88 9.78 13.49
CA LYS A 124 4.59 9.39 14.73
C LYS A 124 3.62 9.68 15.85
N SER A 125 3.03 8.62 16.43
CA SER A 125 1.81 8.77 17.24
C SER A 125 2.09 9.85 18.25
N GLN A 126 1.56 11.05 17.98
CA GLN A 126 1.93 12.21 18.76
C GLN A 126 1.27 11.94 20.11
N LYS A 127 2.08 11.56 21.10
CA LYS A 127 1.54 11.11 22.36
C LYS A 127 0.90 12.33 23.02
N ALA A 128 -0.38 12.20 23.35
CA ALA A 128 -1.08 13.22 24.13
C ALA A 128 -0.43 13.27 25.52
N VAL A 129 -0.05 14.47 25.94
CA VAL A 129 0.54 14.75 27.25
C VAL A 129 -0.27 15.84 27.94
N LEU A 130 -0.44 15.71 29.25
CA LEU A 130 -1.05 16.76 30.06
C LEU A 130 0.05 17.67 30.60
N ILE A 131 -0.02 18.96 30.30
CA ILE A 131 1.00 19.93 30.71
C ILE A 131 0.37 21.15 31.39
N GLU A 132 1.11 21.79 32.29
CA GLU A 132 0.70 23.05 32.89
C GLU A 132 0.95 24.21 31.91
N TYR A 133 -0.13 24.85 31.45
CA TYR A 133 -0.10 26.02 30.56
C TYR A 133 -1.44 26.77 30.64
N PRO A 134 -1.46 28.12 30.63
CA PRO A 134 -0.32 29.03 30.57
C PRO A 134 0.32 29.34 31.93
N ARG A 135 -0.28 28.89 33.05
CA ARG A 135 0.19 29.15 34.42
C ARG A 135 0.02 27.92 35.31
N LYS A 136 0.75 27.89 36.44
CA LYS A 136 0.70 26.80 37.42
C LYS A 136 -0.72 26.50 37.88
N GLY A 137 -1.05 25.21 38.00
CA GLY A 137 -2.39 24.75 38.38
C GLY A 137 -3.45 24.80 37.27
N THR A 138 -3.09 25.23 36.05
CA THR A 138 -3.95 25.15 34.87
C THR A 138 -3.36 24.16 33.88
N PHE A 139 -4.10 23.11 33.54
CA PHE A 139 -3.63 22.03 32.67
C PHE A 139 -4.28 22.09 31.29
N THR A 140 -3.50 21.77 30.26
CA THR A 140 -3.98 21.59 28.89
C THR A 140 -3.42 20.33 28.27
N VAL A 141 -4.11 19.81 27.26
CA VAL A 141 -3.62 18.68 26.46
C VAL A 141 -2.72 19.22 25.36
N GLY A 142 -1.51 18.67 25.28
CA GLY A 142 -0.57 18.92 24.21
C GLY A 142 -0.12 17.61 23.55
N PHE A 143 0.58 17.73 22.43
CA PHE A 143 1.08 16.62 21.65
C PHE A 143 2.61 16.63 21.65
N ALA A 144 3.24 15.59 22.19
CA ALA A 144 4.69 15.46 22.16
C ALA A 144 5.16 15.25 20.72
N THR A 145 6.03 16.15 20.23
CA THR A 145 6.54 16.10 18.85
C THR A 145 7.76 15.18 18.71
N GLN A 146 8.31 14.74 19.84
CA GLN A 146 9.42 13.78 19.92
C GLN A 146 9.04 12.54 20.76
N ASN A 147 9.86 11.49 20.64
CA ASN A 147 9.63 10.24 21.34
C ASN A 147 9.93 10.41 22.85
N LEU A 148 8.90 10.20 23.68
CA LEU A 148 8.99 10.29 25.15
C LEU A 148 9.98 9.28 25.77
N ASN A 149 10.37 8.23 25.03
CA ASN A 149 11.28 7.19 25.54
C ASN A 149 12.77 7.58 25.46
N ASN A 150 13.09 8.76 24.92
CA ASN A 150 14.47 9.23 24.87
C ASN A 150 14.86 9.80 26.23
N LYS A 151 15.67 9.05 27.01
CA LYS A 151 16.10 9.42 28.37
C LYS A 151 17.08 10.60 28.41
N ASP A 152 17.60 11.01 27.27
CA ASP A 152 18.61 12.09 27.16
C ASP A 152 17.99 13.49 27.03
N LEU A 153 16.66 13.61 27.09
CA LEU A 153 15.95 14.89 26.98
C LEU A 153 15.47 15.38 28.35
N ASP A 154 16.11 16.42 28.87
CA ASP A 154 15.65 17.14 30.08
C ASP A 154 14.30 17.85 29.86
N LYS A 155 13.96 18.16 28.61
CA LYS A 155 12.72 18.84 28.20
C LYS A 155 12.20 18.26 26.91
N ILE A 156 10.88 18.08 26.82
CA ILE A 156 10.20 17.51 25.66
C ILE A 156 9.44 18.64 24.94
N PRO A 157 9.66 18.86 23.63
CA PRO A 157 8.87 19.81 22.88
C PRO A 157 7.42 19.31 22.74
N VAL A 158 6.48 20.14 23.15
CA VAL A 158 5.04 19.85 23.12
C VAL A 158 4.34 20.88 22.25
N PHE A 159 3.55 20.42 21.29
CA PHE A 159 2.65 21.26 20.50
C PHE A 159 1.30 21.38 21.22
N ILE A 160 0.84 22.60 21.45
CA ILE A 160 -0.47 22.86 22.06
C ILE A 160 -1.42 23.30 20.95
N PRO A 161 -2.40 22.47 20.54
CA PRO A 161 -3.36 22.83 19.51
C PRO A 161 -4.36 23.83 20.11
N THR A 162 -4.10 25.12 19.95
CA THR A 162 -5.15 26.12 20.14
C THR A 162 -6.03 26.13 18.90
N SER A 163 -7.34 26.43 19.05
CA SER A 163 -8.19 26.73 17.90
C SER A 163 -7.46 27.72 16.98
N PRO A 164 -7.46 27.52 15.65
CA PRO A 164 -6.77 28.42 14.74
C PRO A 164 -7.41 29.80 14.88
N ASN A 165 -6.80 30.65 15.68
CA ASN A 165 -7.17 32.04 15.76
C ASN A 165 -6.52 32.71 14.54
N PRO A 166 -7.29 33.30 13.62
CA PRO A 166 -6.77 33.92 12.40
C PRO A 166 -5.82 35.11 12.65
N THR A 167 -5.57 35.48 13.91
CA THR A 167 -4.58 36.49 14.31
C THR A 167 -3.19 35.94 14.70
N SER A 168 -3.00 34.62 14.77
CA SER A 168 -1.67 34.01 15.00
C SER A 168 -1.22 33.23 13.75
N GLY A 169 -0.94 33.97 12.67
CA GLY A 169 -0.25 33.42 11.51
C GLY A 169 1.22 33.20 11.80
N PHE A 170 1.63 31.93 11.89
CA PHE A 170 2.99 31.45 11.64
C PHE A 170 2.91 30.05 11.04
#